data_AF-A0A6I3MUK3-F1
#
_entry.id   AF-A0A6I3MUK3-F1
#
_cell.length_a   1.000
_cell.length_b   1.000
_cell.length_c   1.000
_cell.angle_alpha   90.00
_cell.angle_beta   90.00
_cell.angle_gamma   90.00
#
_symmetry.space_group_name_H-M   'P 1'
#
loop_
_entity.id
_entity.type
_entity.pdbx_description
1 polymer ?
#
loop_
_entity_poly.entity_id
_entity_poly.type
_entity_poly.pdbx_seq_one_letter_code
_entity_poly.pdbx_strand_id
1 'polypeptide(L)'
;MIAAITTNVAWIILAVVLIGWVLYGLFNIRGSRRELGSEIELAANRKPYYDDEVLEGKKIERTQLLGLAFLAVITVSLPLYWVLEPGRQEGAVRGFDKRFASWGSKLFAPTAEGGFNCAGCHGGMKATGGSAPFAITDAKTGEVKSVTWKAPALNNVYHRFAESEVRFILEYGRPFSPMSPWGLVGGGPMNDQQINNLIIYLRTIQVPRENCDNPNDDARTCVGGTMPAAAQGEVQAEAERLVKSGAYKSVGEALFNLDLNGGAYACARCHTKGWSYGDPQVTGGGAFGPNLTGGSSIRQFPNQDDMIAFIKGGSEYGKKYGEQGQGGGRMPGFGGIYTDEQIKSIVEYVRSL
;
A
#
# COMPACT_ATOMS: atom_id res chain seq x y z
N MET A 1 2.93 27.17 0.04
CA MET A 1 2.30 28.47 0.36
C MET A 1 1.22 28.37 1.43
N ILE A 2 0.29 27.40 1.40
CA ILE A 2 -0.81 27.30 2.39
C ILE A 2 -0.30 27.02 3.83
N ALA A 3 0.70 26.15 4.02
CA ALA A 3 1.27 25.87 5.35
C ALA A 3 1.99 27.09 5.98
N ALA A 4 2.54 27.99 5.16
CA ALA A 4 3.13 29.23 5.64
C ALA A 4 2.04 30.20 6.13
N ILE A 5 0.89 30.23 5.45
CA ILE A 5 -0.26 31.06 5.85
C ILE A 5 -0.83 30.60 7.19
N THR A 6 -1.02 29.28 7.40
CA THR A 6 -1.56 28.77 8.67
C THR A 6 -0.63 29.04 9.85
N THR A 7 0.68 28.92 9.64
CA THR A 7 1.68 29.19 10.69
C THR A 7 1.74 30.68 11.01
N ASN A 8 1.69 31.55 9.99
CA ASN A 8 1.69 33.00 10.18
C ASN A 8 0.43 33.49 10.89
N VAL A 9 -0.74 32.94 10.55
CA VAL A 9 -2.00 33.26 11.23
C VAL A 9 -1.95 32.85 12.70
N ALA A 10 -1.41 31.67 13.02
CA ALA A 10 -1.24 31.23 14.41
C ALA A 10 -0.32 32.17 15.21
N TRP A 11 0.80 32.60 14.62
CA TRP A 11 1.71 33.57 15.25
C TRP A 11 1.07 34.94 15.46
N ILE A 12 0.27 35.43 14.51
CA ILE A 12 -0.46 36.69 14.64
C ILE A 12 -1.48 36.61 15.78
N ILE A 13 -2.26 35.52 15.85
CA ILE A 13 -3.23 35.32 16.94
C ILE A 13 -2.51 35.26 18.29
N LEU A 14 -1.41 34.52 18.39
CA LEU A 14 -0.60 34.44 19.60
C LEU A 14 -0.06 35.81 20.02
N ALA A 15 0.44 36.61 19.08
CA ALA A 15 0.93 37.95 19.35
C ALA A 15 -0.19 38.88 19.85
N VAL A 16 -1.38 38.83 19.24
CA VAL A 16 -2.53 39.62 19.70
C VAL A 16 -2.96 39.22 21.11
N VAL A 17 -3.00 37.92 21.41
CA VAL A 17 -3.34 37.43 22.76
C VAL A 17 -2.30 37.87 23.79
N LEU A 18 -1.01 37.74 23.48
CA LEU A 18 0.07 38.17 24.37
C LEU A 18 0.06 39.69 24.60
N ILE A 19 -0.13 40.49 23.56
CA ILE A 19 -0.26 41.94 23.67
C ILE A 19 -1.48 42.30 24.52
N GLY A 20 -2.62 41.63 24.31
CA GLY A 20 -3.82 41.80 25.14
C GLY A 20 -3.56 41.52 26.62
N TRP A 21 -2.83 40.43 26.93
CA TRP A 21 -2.45 40.08 28.30
C TRP A 21 -1.46 41.07 28.92
N VAL A 22 -0.48 41.54 28.15
CA VAL A 22 0.48 42.55 28.60
C VAL A 22 -0.24 43.87 28.89
N LEU A 23 -1.12 44.31 27.98
CA LEU A 23 -1.92 45.52 28.19
C LEU A 23 -2.84 45.39 29.40
N TYR A 24 -3.54 44.25 29.53
CA TYR A 24 -4.35 43.95 30.72
C TYR A 24 -3.51 44.03 32.00
N GLY A 25 -2.34 43.39 32.03
CA GLY A 25 -1.41 43.43 33.16
C GLY A 25 -0.95 44.86 33.47
N LEU A 26 -0.57 45.65 32.47
CA LEU A 26 -0.14 47.04 32.64
C LEU A 26 -1.26 47.93 33.18
N PHE A 27 -2.49 47.79 32.67
CA PHE A 27 -3.65 48.53 33.19
C PHE A 27 -4.00 48.11 34.61
N ASN A 28 -3.90 46.82 34.95
CA ASN A 28 -4.17 46.32 36.28
C ASN A 28 -3.11 46.79 37.30
N ILE A 29 -1.82 46.79 36.92
CA ILE A 29 -0.72 47.35 37.72
C ILE A 29 -0.87 48.87 37.89
N ARG A 30 -1.30 49.59 36.84
CA ARG A 30 -1.56 51.03 36.94
C ARG A 30 -2.76 51.33 37.83
N GLY A 31 -3.80 50.49 37.79
CA GLY A 31 -4.96 50.57 38.65
C GLY A 31 -4.62 50.29 40.12
N SER A 32 -3.81 49.26 40.40
CA SER A 32 -3.44 48.89 41.77
C SER A 32 -2.58 49.92 42.50
N ARG A 33 -1.91 50.82 41.77
CA ARG A 33 -1.10 51.90 42.35
C ARG A 33 -1.89 53.15 42.77
N ARG A 34 -3.17 53.27 42.39
CA ARG A 34 -3.99 54.44 42.78
C ARG A 34 -4.47 54.41 44.23
N GLU A 35 -4.31 53.30 44.95
CA GLU A 35 -4.86 53.14 46.31
C GLU A 35 -3.86 52.56 47.32
N LEU A 36 -2.63 53.07 47.31
CA LEU A 36 -1.75 52.91 48.47
C LEU A 36 -2.09 54.01 49.50
N GLY A 37 -3.05 53.71 50.38
CA GLY A 37 -3.23 54.46 51.64
C GLY A 37 -4.53 55.25 51.83
N SER A 38 -5.63 54.96 51.13
CA SER A 38 -6.92 55.58 51.44
C SER A 38 -8.05 54.55 51.50
N GLU A 39 -8.58 54.41 52.71
CA GLU A 39 -9.91 53.91 53.06
C GLU A 39 -10.05 52.41 53.36
N ILE A 40 -10.71 52.14 54.49
CA ILE A 40 -11.20 50.82 54.89
C ILE A 40 -12.30 50.46 53.88
N GLU A 41 -11.90 49.92 52.73
CA GLU A 41 -12.85 49.28 51.85
C GLU A 41 -13.41 48.05 52.58
N LEU A 42 -14.73 48.02 52.81
CA LEU A 42 -15.43 46.82 53.24
C LEU A 42 -14.96 45.64 52.39
N ALA A 43 -14.61 44.51 53.04
CA ALA A 43 -14.27 43.27 52.34
C ALA A 43 -15.31 43.01 51.25
N ALA A 44 -14.91 42.52 50.07
CA ALA A 44 -15.78 42.46 48.88
C ALA A 44 -17.13 41.74 49.11
N ASN A 45 -17.20 40.86 50.11
CA ASN A 45 -18.41 40.16 50.56
C ASN A 45 -19.33 40.97 51.50
N ARG A 46 -18.91 42.17 51.94
CA ARG A 46 -19.65 43.10 52.81
C ARG A 46 -20.01 44.42 52.12
N LYS A 47 -19.55 44.64 50.88
CA LYS A 47 -20.05 45.73 50.04
C LYS A 47 -21.50 45.39 49.63
N PRO A 48 -22.46 46.33 49.72
CA PRO A 48 -23.80 46.11 49.18
C PRO A 48 -23.68 45.67 47.73
N TYR A 49 -24.39 44.61 47.36
CA TYR A 49 -24.44 44.18 45.96
C TYR A 49 -25.16 45.23 45.12
N TYR A 50 -25.12 45.09 43.79
CA TYR A 50 -25.89 45.98 42.91
C TYR A 50 -27.36 45.97 43.30
N ASP A 51 -28.01 47.14 43.26
CA ASP A 51 -29.45 47.26 43.41
C ASP A 51 -30.18 46.61 42.22
N ASP A 52 -31.47 46.33 42.39
CA ASP A 52 -32.27 45.63 41.38
C ASP A 52 -32.28 46.39 40.04
N GLU A 53 -32.25 47.73 40.07
CA GLU A 53 -32.25 48.58 38.87
C GLU A 53 -30.94 48.45 38.07
N VAL A 54 -29.79 48.36 38.73
CA VAL A 54 -28.50 48.12 38.06
C VAL A 54 -28.38 46.66 37.61
N LEU A 55 -28.91 45.71 38.39
CA LEU A 55 -28.94 44.29 38.02
C LEU A 55 -29.77 44.05 36.77
N GLU A 56 -31.01 44.55 36.73
CA GLU A 56 -31.95 44.38 35.61
C GLU A 56 -31.71 45.34 34.44
N GLY A 57 -30.87 46.37 34.61
CA GLY A 57 -30.45 47.27 33.54
C GLY A 57 -29.04 46.98 33.05
N LYS A 58 -28.09 47.84 33.44
CA LYS A 58 -26.74 47.86 32.86
C LYS A 58 -25.97 46.56 33.03
N LYS A 59 -26.19 45.82 34.13
CA LYS A 59 -25.46 44.58 34.40
C LYS A 59 -25.95 43.43 33.52
N ILE A 60 -27.27 43.24 33.41
CA ILE A 60 -27.83 42.19 32.55
C ILE A 60 -27.62 42.50 31.07
N GLU A 61 -27.79 43.74 30.62
CA GLU A 61 -27.54 44.15 29.22
C GLU A 61 -26.11 43.85 28.79
N ARG A 62 -25.11 44.19 29.61
CA ARG A 62 -23.70 43.86 29.33
C ARG A 62 -23.48 42.36 29.25
N THR A 63 -24.11 41.60 30.14
CA THR A 63 -23.94 40.14 30.19
C THR A 63 -24.62 39.46 29.01
N GLN A 64 -25.81 39.94 28.61
CA GLN A 64 -26.52 39.49 27.41
C GLN A 64 -25.77 39.85 26.13
N LEU A 65 -25.16 41.03 26.06
CA LEU A 65 -24.34 41.45 24.91
C LEU A 65 -23.09 40.56 24.76
N LEU A 66 -22.45 40.17 25.86
CA LEU A 66 -21.39 39.16 25.85
C LEU A 66 -21.92 37.80 25.38
N GLY A 67 -23.09 37.38 25.87
CA GLY A 67 -23.76 36.15 25.41
C GLY A 67 -24.03 36.15 23.90
N LEU A 68 -24.55 37.25 23.36
CA LEU A 68 -24.79 37.45 21.94
C LEU A 68 -23.48 37.43 21.14
N ALA A 69 -22.42 38.04 21.67
CA ALA A 69 -21.10 38.02 21.03
C ALA A 69 -20.54 36.59 20.93
N PHE A 70 -20.59 35.80 22.01
CA PHE A 70 -20.19 34.39 21.98
C PHE A 70 -21.07 33.57 21.04
N LEU A 71 -22.39 33.82 21.03
CA LEU A 71 -23.31 33.16 20.12
C LEU A 71 -22.97 33.48 18.66
N ALA A 72 -22.68 34.73 18.35
CA ALA A 72 -22.25 35.16 17.01
C ALA A 72 -20.93 34.49 16.60
N VAL A 73 -19.96 34.40 17.50
CA VAL A 73 -18.69 33.69 17.25
C VAL A 73 -18.95 32.22 16.94
N ILE A 74 -19.76 31.50 17.74
CA ILE A 74 -20.05 30.08 17.51
C ILE A 74 -20.81 29.90 16.20
N THR A 75 -21.83 30.73 15.96
CA THR A 75 -22.68 30.68 14.76
C THR A 75 -21.89 30.90 13.47
N VAL A 76 -20.81 31.70 13.51
CA VAL A 76 -19.95 31.91 12.34
C VAL A 76 -18.81 30.88 12.26
N SER A 77 -18.14 30.60 13.38
CA SER A 77 -16.95 29.73 13.40
C SER A 77 -17.26 28.26 13.14
N LEU A 78 -18.40 27.75 13.62
CA LEU A 78 -18.74 26.34 13.46
C LEU A 78 -19.07 25.98 11.99
N PRO A 79 -19.89 26.74 11.25
CA PRO A 79 -20.07 26.50 9.81
C PRO A 79 -18.77 26.65 9.01
N LEU A 80 -17.93 27.65 9.33
CA LEU A 80 -16.63 27.81 8.68
C LEU A 80 -15.70 26.61 8.93
N TYR A 81 -15.70 26.07 10.16
CA TYR A 81 -14.96 24.86 10.50
C TYR A 81 -15.44 23.67 9.65
N TRP A 82 -16.75 23.47 9.52
CA TRP A 82 -17.32 22.39 8.70
C TRP A 82 -17.04 22.53 7.21
N VAL A 83 -17.04 23.75 6.66
CA VAL A 83 -16.67 24.00 5.25
C VAL A 83 -15.22 23.60 4.96
N LEU A 84 -14.32 23.77 5.92
CA LEU A 84 -12.90 23.43 5.80
C LEU A 84 -12.58 21.98 6.20
N GLU A 85 -13.54 21.27 6.80
CA GLU A 85 -13.37 19.92 7.33
C GLU A 85 -12.96 18.88 6.26
N PRO A 86 -13.51 18.87 5.02
CA PRO A 86 -13.09 17.91 4.00
C PRO A 86 -11.60 17.98 3.68
N GLY A 87 -11.05 19.20 3.55
CA GLY A 87 -9.62 19.39 3.29
C GLY A 87 -8.74 18.94 4.46
N ARG A 88 -9.24 19.08 5.70
CA ARG A 88 -8.55 18.58 6.90
C ARG A 88 -8.53 17.05 6.94
N GLN A 89 -9.64 16.40 6.58
CA GLN A 89 -9.74 14.94 6.48
C GLN A 89 -8.82 14.39 5.39
N GLU A 90 -8.81 14.99 4.19
CA GLU A 90 -7.86 14.61 3.13
C GLU A 90 -6.40 14.80 3.56
N GLY A 91 -6.08 15.91 4.23
CA GLY A 91 -4.75 16.17 4.77
C GLY A 91 -4.33 15.15 5.82
N ALA A 92 -5.26 14.71 6.67
CA ALA A 92 -5.03 13.69 7.67
C ALA A 92 -4.73 12.33 7.02
N VAL A 93 -5.55 11.90 6.04
CA VAL A 93 -5.34 10.66 5.27
C VAL A 93 -3.97 10.67 4.61
N ARG A 94 -3.63 11.71 3.85
CA ARG A 94 -2.31 11.84 3.22
C ARG A 94 -1.17 11.84 4.24
N GLY A 95 -1.37 12.43 5.41
CA GLY A 95 -0.39 12.44 6.50
C GLY A 95 -0.20 11.06 7.13
N PHE A 96 -1.28 10.30 7.31
CA PHE A 96 -1.22 8.92 7.78
C PHE A 96 -0.55 8.02 6.75
N ASP A 97 -0.95 8.07 5.48
CA ASP A 97 -0.37 7.25 4.42
C ASP A 97 1.14 7.47 4.29
N LYS A 98 1.61 8.73 4.33
CA LYS A 98 3.04 9.04 4.31
C LYS A 98 3.79 8.48 5.52
N ARG A 99 3.20 8.55 6.72
CA ARG A 99 3.82 8.00 7.94
C ARG A 99 3.85 6.48 7.90
N PHE A 100 2.75 5.84 7.51
CA PHE A 100 2.67 4.40 7.37
C PHE A 100 3.59 3.88 6.27
N ALA A 101 3.69 4.56 5.13
CA ALA A 101 4.66 4.23 4.08
C ALA A 101 6.09 4.36 4.60
N SER A 102 6.40 5.38 5.40
CA SER A 102 7.73 5.54 6.01
C SER A 102 8.04 4.45 7.04
N TRP A 103 7.07 4.02 7.84
CA TRP A 103 7.26 2.89 8.76
C TRP A 103 7.40 1.58 7.97
N GLY A 104 6.61 1.39 6.93
CA GLY A 104 6.70 0.25 6.01
C GLY A 104 8.05 0.19 5.30
N SER A 105 8.60 1.32 4.87
CA SER A 105 9.92 1.38 4.22
C SER A 105 11.03 0.92 5.17
N LYS A 106 10.94 1.27 6.46
CA LYS A 106 11.89 0.80 7.48
C LYS A 106 11.79 -0.72 7.70
N LEU A 107 10.58 -1.28 7.67
CA LEU A 107 10.38 -2.73 7.74
C LEU A 107 10.96 -3.42 6.49
N PHE A 108 10.77 -2.81 5.31
CA PHE A 108 11.26 -3.35 4.03
C PHE A 108 12.78 -3.31 3.88
N ALA A 109 13.45 -2.40 4.58
CA ALA A 109 14.88 -2.14 4.46
C ALA A 109 15.77 -3.38 4.75
N PRO A 110 17.04 -3.36 4.30
CA PRO A 110 18.00 -4.40 4.65
C PRO A 110 18.18 -4.57 6.16
N THR A 111 18.60 -5.75 6.61
CA THR A 111 18.88 -6.00 8.04
C THR A 111 19.95 -5.04 8.60
N ALA A 112 20.89 -4.61 7.76
CA ALA A 112 21.91 -3.62 8.14
C ALA A 112 21.31 -2.27 8.59
N GLU A 113 20.10 -1.95 8.14
CA GLU A 113 19.35 -0.73 8.50
C GLU A 113 18.27 -0.99 9.57
N GLY A 114 18.26 -2.19 10.17
CA GLY A 114 17.27 -2.61 11.16
C GLY A 114 15.92 -3.09 10.57
N GLY A 115 15.86 -3.32 9.25
CA GLY A 115 14.69 -3.88 8.58
C GLY A 115 14.69 -5.41 8.50
N PHE A 116 13.64 -5.97 7.90
CA PHE A 116 13.44 -7.41 7.75
C PHE A 116 14.03 -7.98 6.44
N ASN A 117 14.88 -7.21 5.76
CA ASN A 117 15.63 -7.62 4.58
C ASN A 117 14.81 -7.94 3.33
N CYS A 118 13.58 -7.43 3.22
CA CYS A 118 12.80 -7.57 2.00
C CYS A 118 13.55 -6.98 0.80
N ALA A 119 14.18 -5.81 0.99
CA ALA A 119 15.04 -5.16 0.00
C ALA A 119 16.27 -6.01 -0.38
N GLY A 120 16.87 -6.75 0.56
CA GLY A 120 18.02 -7.60 0.28
C GLY A 120 17.69 -8.72 -0.71
N CYS A 121 16.52 -9.35 -0.54
CA CYS A 121 16.07 -10.41 -1.44
C CYS A 121 15.47 -9.87 -2.75
N HIS A 122 14.65 -8.82 -2.68
CA HIS A 122 13.82 -8.37 -3.80
C HIS A 122 14.46 -7.25 -4.66
N GLY A 123 15.76 -6.99 -4.53
CA GLY A 123 16.46 -6.05 -5.43
C GLY A 123 16.39 -4.60 -4.99
N GLY A 124 16.75 -4.35 -3.73
CA GLY A 124 16.84 -3.03 -3.11
C GLY A 124 15.49 -2.43 -2.73
N MET A 125 15.51 -1.17 -2.28
CA MET A 125 14.30 -0.47 -1.83
C MET A 125 13.22 -0.31 -2.91
N LYS A 126 13.61 -0.32 -4.19
CA LYS A 126 12.68 -0.27 -5.33
C LYS A 126 12.13 -1.65 -5.72
N ALA A 127 12.54 -2.71 -5.05
CA ALA A 127 12.04 -4.07 -5.24
C ALA A 127 12.00 -4.53 -6.71
N THR A 128 13.08 -4.30 -7.45
CA THR A 128 13.17 -4.55 -8.91
C THR A 128 13.38 -6.02 -9.30
N GLY A 129 13.40 -6.92 -8.31
CA GLY A 129 13.76 -8.32 -8.49
C GLY A 129 15.21 -8.55 -8.08
N GLY A 130 15.49 -9.73 -7.52
CA GLY A 130 16.79 -10.04 -6.96
C GLY A 130 17.00 -11.53 -6.80
N SER A 131 17.79 -11.92 -5.80
CA SER A 131 18.04 -13.31 -5.50
C SER A 131 18.26 -13.55 -4.03
N ALA A 132 17.96 -14.75 -3.56
CA ALA A 132 18.21 -15.17 -2.18
C ALA A 132 18.79 -16.59 -2.14
N PRO A 133 19.76 -16.88 -1.25
CA PRO A 133 20.22 -18.25 -1.05
C PRO A 133 19.11 -19.12 -0.45
N PHE A 134 19.03 -20.38 -0.89
CA PHE A 134 18.06 -21.35 -0.39
C PHE A 134 18.67 -22.74 -0.28
N ALA A 135 18.41 -23.44 0.81
CA ALA A 135 18.81 -24.83 0.96
C ALA A 135 17.72 -25.75 0.39
N ILE A 136 18.09 -26.62 -0.54
CA ILE A 136 17.21 -27.63 -1.13
C ILE A 136 17.72 -29.00 -0.73
N THR A 137 16.82 -29.80 -0.18
CA THR A 137 17.08 -31.20 0.13
C THR A 137 16.65 -32.08 -1.04
N ASP A 138 17.54 -32.92 -1.54
CA ASP A 138 17.19 -33.98 -2.47
C ASP A 138 16.35 -35.05 -1.75
N ALA A 139 15.13 -35.28 -2.24
CA ALA A 139 14.21 -36.22 -1.60
C ALA A 139 14.63 -37.70 -1.73
N LYS A 140 15.54 -38.04 -2.65
CA LYS A 140 16.03 -39.41 -2.88
C LYS A 140 17.30 -39.69 -2.09
N THR A 141 18.24 -38.75 -2.07
CA THR A 141 19.55 -38.94 -1.43
C THR A 141 19.65 -38.33 -0.04
N GLY A 142 18.75 -37.40 0.31
CA GLY A 142 18.82 -36.62 1.55
C GLY A 142 19.90 -35.53 1.54
N GLU A 143 20.62 -35.37 0.43
CA GLU A 143 21.68 -34.36 0.29
C GLU A 143 21.09 -32.95 0.29
N VAL A 144 21.73 -32.02 1.02
CA VAL A 144 21.32 -30.62 1.08
C VAL A 144 22.27 -29.80 0.22
N LYS A 145 21.74 -29.18 -0.84
CA LYS A 145 22.46 -28.24 -1.70
C LYS A 145 21.99 -26.81 -1.47
N SER A 146 22.93 -25.86 -1.41
CA SER A 146 22.61 -24.43 -1.42
C SER A 146 22.45 -23.97 -2.87
N VAL A 147 21.37 -23.26 -3.18
CA VAL A 147 21.09 -22.71 -4.50
C VAL A 147 20.81 -21.22 -4.41
N THR A 148 20.99 -20.51 -5.52
CA THR A 148 20.59 -19.12 -5.66
C THR A 148 19.19 -19.05 -6.25
N TRP A 149 18.21 -18.67 -5.43
CA TRP A 149 16.81 -18.55 -5.82
C TRP A 149 16.50 -17.17 -6.39
N LYS A 150 15.79 -17.11 -7.50
CA LYS A 150 15.30 -15.89 -8.16
C LYS A 150 14.13 -15.29 -7.39
N ALA A 151 14.33 -14.12 -6.82
CA ALA A 151 13.30 -13.37 -6.13
C ALA A 151 12.59 -12.44 -7.14
N PRO A 152 11.26 -12.52 -7.26
CA PRO A 152 10.53 -11.71 -8.22
C PRO A 152 10.54 -10.24 -7.82
N ALA A 153 10.43 -9.37 -8.81
CA ALA A 153 10.15 -7.96 -8.56
C ALA A 153 8.81 -7.78 -7.83
N LEU A 154 8.78 -6.84 -6.88
CA LEU A 154 7.58 -6.48 -6.14
C LEU A 154 7.02 -5.11 -6.55
N ASN A 155 7.78 -4.30 -7.29
CA ASN A 155 7.30 -3.06 -7.89
C ASN A 155 6.24 -3.27 -9.00
N ASN A 156 5.88 -4.51 -9.31
CA ASN A 156 4.81 -4.86 -10.23
C ASN A 156 3.83 -5.87 -9.63
N VAL A 157 3.84 -6.06 -8.31
CA VAL A 157 3.06 -7.11 -7.64
C VAL A 157 1.55 -6.88 -7.81
N TYR A 158 1.08 -5.62 -7.73
CA TYR A 158 -0.34 -5.29 -7.85
C TYR A 158 -0.88 -5.28 -9.28
N HIS A 159 -0.01 -5.52 -10.27
CA HIS A 159 -0.45 -5.82 -11.63
C HIS A 159 -1.00 -7.24 -11.76
N ARG A 160 -0.74 -8.11 -10.77
CA ARG A 160 -1.00 -9.56 -10.83
C ARG A 160 -1.78 -10.11 -9.64
N PHE A 161 -1.57 -9.50 -8.48
CA PHE A 161 -2.19 -9.91 -7.23
C PHE A 161 -3.07 -8.80 -6.68
N ALA A 162 -4.21 -9.17 -6.13
CA ALA A 162 -4.98 -8.30 -5.25
C ALA A 162 -4.21 -8.06 -3.94
N GLU A 163 -4.54 -6.98 -3.25
CA GLU A 163 -3.89 -6.65 -1.98
C GLU A 163 -4.07 -7.73 -0.91
N SER A 164 -5.25 -8.36 -0.85
CA SER A 164 -5.52 -9.47 0.05
C SER A 164 -4.64 -10.69 -0.23
N GLU A 165 -4.32 -10.96 -1.48
CA GLU A 165 -3.40 -12.04 -1.86
C GLU A 165 -1.95 -11.71 -1.49
N VAL A 166 -1.54 -10.44 -1.66
CA VAL A 166 -0.22 -9.98 -1.19
C VAL A 166 -0.12 -10.07 0.32
N ARG A 167 -1.17 -9.68 1.06
CA ARG A 167 -1.26 -9.87 2.51
C ARG A 167 -1.08 -11.34 2.87
N PHE A 168 -1.83 -12.23 2.23
CA PHE A 168 -1.73 -13.67 2.50
C PHE A 168 -0.29 -14.19 2.30
N ILE A 169 0.39 -13.75 1.23
CA ILE A 169 1.80 -14.11 0.98
C ILE A 169 2.73 -13.56 2.06
N LEU A 170 2.50 -12.34 2.54
CA LEU A 170 3.30 -11.76 3.61
C LEU A 170 3.04 -12.48 4.95
N GLU A 171 1.80 -12.84 5.23
CA GLU A 171 1.40 -13.52 6.46
C GLU A 171 1.95 -14.94 6.53
N TYR A 172 1.72 -15.74 5.48
CA TYR A 172 2.01 -17.18 5.47
C TYR A 172 3.26 -17.58 4.67
N GLY A 173 3.89 -16.62 3.99
CA GLY A 173 5.03 -16.89 3.13
C GLY A 173 4.64 -17.67 1.87
N ARG A 174 5.64 -18.23 1.19
CA ARG A 174 5.48 -19.19 0.09
C ARG A 174 6.29 -20.44 0.40
N PRO A 175 5.63 -21.56 0.71
CA PRO A 175 6.29 -22.84 0.91
C PRO A 175 7.21 -23.21 -0.25
N PHE A 176 8.30 -23.92 0.05
CA PHE A 176 9.31 -24.35 -0.91
C PHE A 176 10.06 -23.19 -1.61
N SER A 177 10.11 -22.01 -0.96
CA SER A 177 10.91 -20.87 -1.41
C SER A 177 11.55 -20.16 -0.21
N PRO A 178 12.52 -19.25 -0.43
CA PRO A 178 13.07 -18.40 0.63
C PRO A 178 12.08 -17.43 1.29
N MET A 179 10.86 -17.30 0.75
CA MET A 179 9.87 -16.38 1.27
C MET A 179 9.16 -16.98 2.49
N SER A 180 9.76 -16.79 3.65
CA SER A 180 9.19 -17.18 4.96
C SER A 180 7.90 -16.40 5.29
N PRO A 181 7.06 -16.92 6.21
CA PRO A 181 5.97 -16.14 6.80
C PRO A 181 6.53 -14.96 7.60
N TRP A 182 5.91 -13.78 7.45
CA TRP A 182 6.23 -12.58 8.21
C TRP A 182 5.15 -12.20 9.21
N GLY A 183 3.89 -12.52 8.95
CA GLY A 183 2.79 -12.21 9.87
C GLY A 183 2.73 -13.16 11.07
N LEU A 184 2.34 -12.64 12.24
CA LEU A 184 2.14 -13.44 13.46
C LEU A 184 1.23 -14.64 13.23
N VAL A 185 0.18 -14.49 12.41
CA VAL A 185 -0.77 -15.56 12.08
C VAL A 185 -0.15 -16.73 11.31
N GLY A 186 0.94 -16.48 10.57
CA GLY A 186 1.72 -17.51 9.88
C GLY A 186 2.98 -17.94 10.65
N GLY A 187 3.17 -17.45 11.88
CA GLY A 187 4.35 -17.73 12.71
C GLY A 187 5.54 -16.78 12.47
N GLY A 188 5.34 -15.68 11.74
CA GLY A 188 6.35 -14.64 11.53
C GLY A 188 6.37 -13.57 12.63
N PRO A 189 7.31 -12.60 12.59
CA PRO A 189 7.54 -11.63 13.67
C PRO A 189 6.66 -10.36 13.61
N MET A 190 5.90 -10.13 12.55
CA MET A 190 5.17 -8.88 12.31
C MET A 190 3.70 -8.96 12.71
N ASN A 191 3.22 -7.95 13.44
CA ASN A 191 1.79 -7.79 13.71
C ASN A 191 1.03 -7.24 12.50
N ASP A 192 -0.31 -7.24 12.58
CA ASP A 192 -1.18 -6.78 11.49
C ASP A 192 -0.85 -5.35 11.04
N GLN A 193 -0.60 -4.41 11.97
CA GLN A 193 -0.24 -3.03 11.63
C GLN A 193 1.09 -2.94 10.86
N GLN A 194 2.09 -3.76 11.21
CA GLN A 194 3.36 -3.81 10.50
C GLN A 194 3.17 -4.36 9.08
N ILE A 195 2.34 -5.40 8.91
CA ILE A 195 1.95 -5.91 7.58
C ILE A 195 1.22 -4.84 6.77
N ASN A 196 0.30 -4.10 7.39
CA ASN A 196 -0.42 -2.97 6.76
C ASN A 196 0.56 -1.88 6.29
N ASN A 197 1.51 -1.49 7.13
CA ASN A 197 2.52 -0.50 6.78
C ASN A 197 3.38 -0.96 5.60
N LEU A 198 3.76 -2.24 5.58
CA LEU A 198 4.54 -2.83 4.49
C LEU A 198 3.75 -2.81 3.17
N ILE A 199 2.47 -3.18 3.20
CA ILE A 199 1.56 -3.08 2.06
C ILE A 199 1.47 -1.64 1.56
N ILE A 200 1.27 -0.68 2.46
CA ILE A 200 1.23 0.75 2.11
C ILE A 200 2.53 1.17 1.44
N TYR A 201 3.70 0.74 1.94
CA TYR A 201 4.98 1.00 1.29
C TYR A 201 5.06 0.35 -0.11
N LEU A 202 4.62 -0.90 -0.26
CA LEU A 202 4.60 -1.59 -1.55
C LEU A 202 3.77 -0.83 -2.59
N ARG A 203 2.64 -0.23 -2.20
CA ARG A 203 1.84 0.63 -3.09
C ARG A 203 2.66 1.81 -3.63
N THR A 204 3.53 2.42 -2.81
CA THR A 204 4.32 3.59 -3.21
C THR A 204 5.41 3.29 -4.24
N ILE A 205 5.90 2.05 -4.28
CA ILE A 205 7.00 1.64 -5.18
C ILE A 205 6.50 0.97 -6.47
N GLN A 206 5.18 0.82 -6.66
CA GLN A 206 4.67 0.20 -7.88
C GLN A 206 4.99 1.03 -9.12
N VAL A 207 5.28 0.34 -10.22
CA VAL A 207 5.25 0.90 -11.57
C VAL A 207 3.80 1.30 -11.88
N PRO A 208 3.55 2.56 -12.27
CA PRO A 208 2.21 3.00 -12.65
C PRO A 208 1.60 2.17 -13.77
N ARG A 209 0.29 1.92 -13.67
CA ARG A 209 -0.54 1.28 -14.69
C ARG A 209 -1.12 2.33 -15.64
N GLU A 210 -1.43 1.90 -16.84
CA GLU A 210 -2.22 2.64 -17.83
C GLU A 210 -3.64 2.06 -17.88
N ASN A 211 -4.58 2.74 -18.54
CA ASN A 211 -5.93 2.21 -18.80
C ASN A 211 -6.71 1.75 -17.55
N CYS A 212 -6.56 2.48 -16.44
CA CYS A 212 -7.35 2.23 -15.23
C CYS A 212 -8.86 2.39 -15.50
N ASP A 213 -9.70 1.56 -14.88
CA ASP A 213 -11.16 1.63 -15.01
C ASP A 213 -11.69 3.02 -14.61
N ASN A 214 -11.13 3.58 -13.55
CA ASN A 214 -11.34 4.96 -13.14
C ASN A 214 -10.02 5.76 -13.34
N PRO A 215 -10.01 6.75 -14.25
CA PRO A 215 -8.82 7.59 -14.50
C PRO A 215 -8.36 8.42 -13.29
N ASN A 216 -9.21 8.60 -12.27
CA ASN A 216 -8.89 9.36 -11.06
C ASN A 216 -8.26 8.51 -9.95
N ASP A 217 -8.21 7.18 -10.11
CA ASP A 217 -7.57 6.30 -9.14
C ASP A 217 -6.04 6.45 -9.18
N ASP A 218 -5.35 6.11 -8.09
CA ASP A 218 -3.88 6.04 -8.12
C ASP A 218 -3.46 4.96 -9.12
N ALA A 219 -2.80 5.37 -10.20
CA ALA A 219 -2.28 4.49 -11.24
C ALA A 219 -1.40 3.34 -10.70
N ARG A 220 -0.83 3.47 -9.50
CA ARG A 220 -0.05 2.40 -8.86
C ARG A 220 -0.90 1.23 -8.36
N THR A 221 -2.18 1.45 -8.10
CA THR A 221 -3.07 0.47 -7.45
C THR A 221 -4.46 0.38 -8.08
N CYS A 222 -4.71 1.07 -9.19
CA CYS A 222 -6.01 1.12 -9.83
C CYS A 222 -6.49 -0.26 -10.31
N VAL A 223 -7.81 -0.43 -10.38
CA VAL A 223 -8.47 -1.62 -10.93
C VAL A 223 -8.50 -1.52 -12.47
N GLY A 224 -8.44 -2.66 -13.15
CA GLY A 224 -8.50 -2.75 -14.62
C GLY A 224 -7.24 -2.31 -15.37
N GLY A 225 -6.31 -1.61 -14.71
CA GLY A 225 -5.14 -1.05 -15.37
C GLY A 225 -4.21 -2.09 -16.00
N THR A 226 -3.56 -1.73 -17.09
CA THR A 226 -2.55 -2.54 -17.76
C THR A 226 -1.15 -2.00 -17.46
N MET A 227 -0.15 -2.84 -17.62
CA MET A 227 1.24 -2.40 -17.69
C MET A 227 1.41 -1.39 -18.84
N PRO A 228 2.34 -0.42 -18.73
CA PRO A 228 2.61 0.49 -19.83
C PRO A 228 2.93 -0.23 -21.14
N ALA A 229 2.39 0.26 -22.25
CA ALA A 229 2.55 -0.40 -23.56
C ALA A 229 4.03 -0.62 -23.94
N ALA A 230 4.91 0.31 -23.56
CA ALA A 230 6.36 0.17 -23.75
C ALA A 230 6.94 -1.07 -23.04
N ALA A 231 6.55 -1.31 -21.78
CA ALA A 231 7.00 -2.46 -21.01
C ALA A 231 6.40 -3.78 -21.53
N GLN A 232 5.17 -3.76 -22.06
CA GLN A 232 4.61 -4.91 -22.78
C GLN A 232 5.38 -5.20 -24.08
N GLY A 233 5.82 -4.16 -24.77
CA GLY A 233 6.71 -4.26 -25.94
C GLY A 233 8.08 -4.85 -25.60
N GLU A 234 8.68 -4.48 -24.46
CA GLU A 234 9.93 -5.07 -23.97
C GLU A 234 9.78 -6.57 -23.68
N VAL A 235 8.67 -6.97 -23.06
CA VAL A 235 8.32 -8.37 -22.82
C VAL A 235 8.23 -9.15 -24.14
N GLN A 236 7.58 -8.57 -25.16
CA GLN A 236 7.48 -9.18 -26.49
C GLN A 236 8.85 -9.32 -27.16
N ALA A 237 9.62 -8.24 -27.18
CA ALA A 237 10.93 -8.18 -27.82
C ALA A 237 11.90 -9.20 -27.19
N GLU A 238 11.86 -9.35 -25.86
CA GLU A 238 12.69 -10.35 -25.17
C GLU A 238 12.27 -11.78 -25.52
N ALA A 239 10.97 -12.07 -25.57
CA ALA A 239 10.47 -13.38 -25.97
C ALA A 239 10.92 -13.73 -27.40
N GLU A 240 10.80 -12.79 -28.35
CA GLU A 240 11.26 -12.95 -29.73
C GLU A 240 12.78 -13.12 -29.82
N ARG A 241 13.54 -12.37 -29.01
CA ARG A 241 15.00 -12.50 -28.93
C ARG A 241 15.41 -13.90 -28.47
N LEU A 242 14.73 -14.45 -27.47
CA LEU A 242 15.00 -15.80 -26.94
C LEU A 242 14.67 -16.90 -27.96
N VAL A 243 13.60 -16.72 -28.74
CA VAL A 243 13.28 -17.61 -29.86
C VAL A 243 14.36 -17.51 -30.94
N LYS A 244 14.76 -16.30 -31.32
CA LYS A 244 15.79 -16.07 -32.33
C LYS A 244 17.17 -16.62 -31.92
N SER A 245 17.49 -16.60 -30.63
CA SER A 245 18.74 -17.21 -30.12
C SER A 245 18.67 -18.73 -30.03
N GLY A 246 17.52 -19.35 -30.35
CA GLY A 246 17.31 -20.80 -30.22
C GLY A 246 17.15 -21.28 -28.78
N ALA A 247 16.93 -20.38 -27.82
CA ALA A 247 16.71 -20.76 -26.42
C ALA A 247 15.34 -21.43 -26.23
N TYR A 248 14.35 -21.00 -27.01
CA TYR A 248 12.99 -21.54 -27.01
C TYR A 248 12.48 -21.69 -28.45
N LYS A 249 11.52 -22.60 -28.67
CA LYS A 249 10.99 -22.92 -30.00
C LYS A 249 9.87 -21.99 -30.45
N SER A 250 9.21 -21.31 -29.51
CA SER A 250 8.07 -20.44 -29.78
C SER A 250 8.00 -19.27 -28.81
N VAL A 251 7.29 -18.22 -29.20
CA VAL A 251 7.04 -17.04 -28.33
C VAL A 251 6.29 -17.47 -27.07
N GLY A 252 5.29 -18.34 -27.18
CA GLY A 252 4.55 -18.86 -26.02
C GLY A 252 5.44 -19.59 -25.02
N GLU A 253 6.38 -20.40 -25.51
CA GLU A 253 7.39 -21.07 -24.66
C GLU A 253 8.33 -20.08 -23.98
N ALA A 254 8.78 -19.05 -24.71
CA ALA A 254 9.64 -18.02 -24.17
C ALA A 254 8.95 -17.19 -23.09
N LEU A 255 7.68 -16.80 -23.31
CA LEU A 255 6.87 -16.09 -22.33
C LEU A 255 6.60 -16.95 -21.08
N PHE A 256 6.33 -18.25 -21.27
CA PHE A 256 6.16 -19.19 -20.16
C PHE A 256 7.38 -19.25 -19.25
N ASN A 257 8.59 -19.12 -19.82
CA ASN A 257 9.88 -19.20 -19.13
C ASN A 257 10.58 -17.84 -18.94
N LEU A 258 9.86 -16.72 -19.04
CA LEU A 258 10.46 -15.38 -19.12
C LEU A 258 11.16 -14.95 -17.82
N ASP A 259 12.47 -14.77 -17.87
CA ASP A 259 13.28 -14.44 -16.67
C ASP A 259 13.28 -12.95 -16.28
N LEU A 260 12.62 -12.08 -17.07
CA LEU A 260 12.56 -10.64 -16.79
C LEU A 260 12.00 -10.37 -15.37
N ASN A 261 12.58 -9.36 -14.71
CA ASN A 261 12.18 -8.91 -13.37
C ASN A 261 12.20 -10.04 -12.31
N GLY A 262 13.22 -10.91 -12.37
CA GLY A 262 13.38 -12.04 -11.45
C GLY A 262 12.31 -13.13 -11.65
N GLY A 263 11.85 -13.30 -12.89
CA GLY A 263 10.77 -14.24 -13.21
C GLY A 263 9.41 -13.81 -12.67
N ALA A 264 9.19 -12.50 -12.47
CA ALA A 264 7.91 -12.00 -11.99
C ALA A 264 6.74 -12.43 -12.90
N TYR A 265 6.99 -12.56 -14.20
CA TYR A 265 5.95 -12.89 -15.18
C TYR A 265 5.96 -14.37 -15.63
N ALA A 266 7.00 -15.14 -15.30
CA ALA A 266 7.12 -16.53 -15.75
C ALA A 266 6.08 -17.47 -15.10
N CYS A 267 5.34 -18.19 -15.94
CA CYS A 267 4.49 -19.30 -15.53
C CYS A 267 5.32 -20.46 -14.94
N ALA A 268 6.50 -20.71 -15.53
CA ALA A 268 7.43 -21.75 -15.10
C ALA A 268 7.86 -21.62 -13.63
N ARG A 269 7.85 -20.42 -13.07
CA ARG A 269 8.17 -20.18 -11.65
C ARG A 269 7.30 -20.99 -10.70
N CYS A 270 6.04 -21.23 -11.06
CA CYS A 270 5.11 -22.05 -10.28
C CYS A 270 4.91 -23.45 -10.87
N HIS A 271 4.97 -23.58 -12.19
CA HIS A 271 4.61 -24.82 -12.89
C HIS A 271 5.81 -25.68 -13.33
N THR A 272 7.05 -25.25 -13.09
CA THR A 272 8.26 -26.02 -13.41
C THR A 272 9.15 -26.09 -12.18
N LYS A 273 9.29 -27.28 -11.60
CA LYS A 273 10.20 -27.51 -10.48
C LYS A 273 11.62 -27.11 -10.88
N GLY A 274 12.28 -26.35 -10.02
CA GLY A 274 13.67 -25.92 -10.20
C GLY A 274 13.95 -24.78 -11.16
N TRP A 275 12.92 -24.26 -11.82
CA TRP A 275 13.06 -23.08 -12.67
C TRP A 275 13.59 -21.86 -11.90
N SER A 276 13.09 -21.65 -10.67
CA SER A 276 13.47 -20.50 -9.84
C SER A 276 14.94 -20.49 -9.39
N TYR A 277 15.68 -21.58 -9.57
CA TYR A 277 17.10 -21.67 -9.17
C TYR A 277 18.00 -22.25 -10.26
N GLY A 278 17.56 -22.16 -11.52
CA GLY A 278 18.39 -22.50 -12.69
C GLY A 278 18.59 -23.99 -12.95
N ASP A 279 17.78 -24.85 -12.34
CA ASP A 279 17.81 -26.31 -12.50
C ASP A 279 16.40 -26.81 -12.86
N PRO A 280 15.80 -26.31 -13.96
CA PRO A 280 14.44 -26.66 -14.34
C PRO A 280 14.35 -28.16 -14.68
N GLN A 281 13.35 -28.82 -14.08
CA GLN A 281 12.96 -30.18 -14.43
C GLN A 281 12.01 -30.16 -15.64
N VAL A 282 11.07 -31.11 -15.71
CA VAL A 282 10.07 -31.16 -16.78
C VAL A 282 9.29 -29.84 -16.83
N THR A 283 9.36 -29.12 -17.95
CA THR A 283 8.62 -27.89 -18.17
C THR A 283 7.13 -28.13 -18.02
N GLY A 284 6.47 -27.35 -17.17
CA GLY A 284 5.06 -27.54 -16.85
C GLY A 284 4.75 -28.76 -15.99
N GLY A 285 5.76 -29.53 -15.55
CA GLY A 285 5.61 -30.76 -14.76
C GLY A 285 5.00 -30.57 -13.36
N GLY A 286 4.73 -29.33 -12.96
CA GLY A 286 4.21 -28.97 -11.65
C GLY A 286 5.30 -28.70 -10.62
N ALA A 287 4.98 -27.84 -9.65
CA ALA A 287 5.80 -27.59 -8.46
C ALA A 287 4.92 -26.98 -7.36
N PHE A 288 4.83 -25.64 -7.34
CA PHE A 288 3.89 -24.93 -6.48
C PHE A 288 2.49 -24.89 -7.12
N GLY A 289 2.44 -24.74 -8.44
CA GLY A 289 1.25 -24.89 -9.26
C GLY A 289 1.08 -26.34 -9.76
N PRO A 290 -0.11 -26.69 -10.25
CA PRO A 290 -0.41 -28.03 -10.76
C PRO A 290 0.43 -28.39 -11.99
N ASN A 291 0.50 -29.69 -12.29
CA ASN A 291 1.03 -30.21 -13.54
C ASN A 291 0.17 -29.77 -14.73
N LEU A 292 0.81 -29.25 -15.77
CA LEU A 292 0.20 -28.77 -17.01
C LEU A 292 0.40 -29.77 -18.17
N THR A 293 1.33 -30.73 -18.03
CA THR A 293 1.72 -31.67 -19.09
C THR A 293 0.70 -32.79 -19.32
N GLY A 294 0.87 -33.53 -20.42
CA GLY A 294 0.13 -34.76 -20.70
C GLY A 294 -1.36 -34.51 -20.93
N GLY A 295 -1.68 -33.37 -21.56
CA GLY A 295 -3.05 -32.94 -21.82
C GLY A 295 -3.83 -32.55 -20.56
N SER A 296 -3.16 -32.34 -19.42
CA SER A 296 -3.80 -31.90 -18.16
C SER A 296 -4.57 -30.59 -18.35
N SER A 297 -3.94 -29.60 -18.99
CA SER A 297 -4.58 -28.32 -19.28
C SER A 297 -5.77 -28.43 -20.23
N ILE A 298 -5.73 -29.33 -21.21
CA ILE A 298 -6.85 -29.55 -22.15
C ILE A 298 -8.04 -30.19 -21.42
N ARG A 299 -7.81 -31.17 -20.55
CA ARG A 299 -8.89 -31.78 -19.75
C ARG A 299 -9.50 -30.77 -18.78
N GLN A 300 -8.67 -29.96 -18.14
CA GLN A 300 -9.15 -28.94 -17.21
C GLN A 300 -9.93 -27.82 -17.93
N PHE A 301 -9.47 -27.44 -19.13
CA PHE A 301 -10.08 -26.40 -19.97
C PHE A 301 -10.28 -26.92 -21.41
N PRO A 302 -11.40 -27.61 -21.69
CA PRO A 302 -11.69 -28.10 -23.04
C PRO A 302 -11.74 -26.96 -24.05
N ASN A 303 -12.40 -25.86 -23.67
CA ASN A 303 -12.42 -24.61 -24.43
C ASN A 303 -11.17 -23.78 -24.14
N GLN A 304 -10.48 -23.35 -25.20
CA GLN A 304 -9.30 -22.50 -25.13
C GLN A 304 -9.63 -21.12 -24.51
N ASP A 305 -10.79 -20.55 -24.82
CA ASP A 305 -11.17 -19.22 -24.35
C ASP A 305 -11.39 -19.19 -22.83
N ASP A 306 -11.89 -20.29 -22.25
CA ASP A 306 -12.03 -20.42 -20.79
C ASP A 306 -10.65 -20.41 -20.10
N MET A 307 -9.64 -21.02 -20.74
CA MET A 307 -8.26 -20.99 -20.24
C MET A 307 -7.65 -19.59 -20.35
N ILE A 308 -7.90 -18.88 -21.46
CA ILE A 308 -7.47 -17.48 -21.64
C ILE A 308 -8.10 -16.61 -20.55
N ALA A 309 -9.40 -16.72 -20.33
CA ALA A 309 -10.12 -15.96 -19.30
C ALA A 309 -9.56 -16.26 -17.89
N PHE A 310 -9.27 -17.52 -17.60
CA PHE A 310 -8.66 -17.93 -16.34
C PHE A 310 -7.25 -17.38 -16.15
N ILE A 311 -6.39 -17.37 -17.17
CA ILE A 311 -5.05 -16.77 -17.09
C ILE A 311 -5.14 -15.25 -16.94
N LYS A 312 -6.11 -14.60 -17.59
CA LYS A 312 -6.34 -13.15 -17.44
C LYS A 312 -6.74 -12.79 -16.00
N GLY A 313 -7.71 -13.51 -15.43
CA GLY A 313 -8.29 -13.22 -14.11
C GLY A 313 -7.54 -13.82 -12.92
N GLY A 314 -6.82 -14.92 -13.11
CA GLY A 314 -6.22 -15.70 -12.03
C GLY A 314 -7.22 -16.61 -11.31
N SER A 315 -6.74 -17.33 -10.29
CA SER A 315 -7.59 -18.17 -9.44
C SER A 315 -8.15 -17.36 -8.28
N GLU A 316 -9.45 -17.45 -8.01
CA GLU A 316 -10.06 -16.87 -6.81
C GLU A 316 -10.37 -17.94 -5.77
N TYR A 317 -10.16 -17.65 -4.49
CA TYR A 317 -10.37 -18.62 -3.42
C TYR A 317 -11.83 -19.11 -3.38
N GLY A 318 -12.00 -20.43 -3.45
CA GLY A 318 -13.31 -21.08 -3.36
C GLY A 318 -14.13 -21.06 -4.65
N LYS A 319 -13.76 -20.26 -5.66
CA LYS A 319 -14.48 -20.19 -6.94
C LYS A 319 -14.10 -21.34 -7.87
N LYS A 320 -15.07 -21.83 -8.64
CA LYS A 320 -14.84 -22.84 -9.67
C LYS A 320 -14.05 -22.23 -10.84
N TYR A 321 -13.13 -23.01 -11.42
CA TYR A 321 -12.52 -22.75 -12.72
C TYR A 321 -12.40 -24.04 -13.53
N GLY A 322 -12.44 -23.93 -14.87
CA GLY A 322 -12.43 -25.09 -15.76
C GLY A 322 -13.54 -26.10 -15.43
N GLU A 323 -13.32 -27.38 -15.72
CA GLU A 323 -14.31 -28.42 -15.47
C GLU A 323 -14.53 -28.72 -13.98
N GLN A 324 -13.44 -28.94 -13.23
CA GLN A 324 -13.47 -29.42 -11.82
C GLN A 324 -12.47 -28.70 -10.89
N GLY A 325 -11.96 -27.55 -11.29
CA GLY A 325 -10.98 -26.81 -10.51
C GLY A 325 -11.66 -25.95 -9.46
N GLN A 326 -11.08 -25.88 -8.26
CA GLN A 326 -11.43 -24.87 -7.26
C GLN A 326 -10.23 -23.98 -7.00
N GLY A 327 -10.43 -22.68 -7.17
CA GLY A 327 -9.37 -21.69 -7.04
C GLY A 327 -8.89 -21.57 -5.59
N GLY A 328 -7.57 -21.42 -5.45
CA GLY A 328 -6.92 -21.24 -4.16
C GLY A 328 -6.56 -19.79 -3.82
N GLY A 329 -6.81 -18.83 -4.72
CA GLY A 329 -6.32 -17.45 -4.56
C GLY A 329 -4.80 -17.32 -4.74
N ARG A 330 -4.16 -18.29 -5.44
CA ARG A 330 -2.70 -18.42 -5.50
C ARG A 330 -2.12 -18.27 -6.90
N MET A 331 -2.91 -18.54 -7.93
CA MET A 331 -2.54 -18.27 -9.32
C MET A 331 -2.92 -16.83 -9.64
N PRO A 332 -1.94 -15.94 -9.84
CA PRO A 332 -2.25 -14.54 -10.15
C PRO A 332 -2.93 -14.39 -11.51
N GLY A 333 -3.60 -13.26 -11.70
CA GLY A 333 -4.08 -12.82 -13.00
C GLY A 333 -2.95 -12.19 -13.82
N PHE A 334 -2.94 -12.42 -15.12
CA PHE A 334 -1.95 -11.86 -16.04
C PHE A 334 -2.55 -10.92 -17.09
N GLY A 335 -3.86 -10.65 -17.04
CA GLY A 335 -4.53 -9.77 -17.99
C GLY A 335 -4.09 -8.31 -17.93
N GLY A 336 -3.52 -7.87 -16.80
CA GLY A 336 -2.88 -6.56 -16.66
C GLY A 336 -1.42 -6.53 -17.13
N ILE A 337 -0.82 -7.67 -17.46
CA ILE A 337 0.61 -7.79 -17.83
C ILE A 337 0.75 -8.04 -19.32
N TYR A 338 0.10 -9.09 -19.81
CA TYR A 338 0.23 -9.57 -21.18
C TYR A 338 -0.92 -9.07 -22.04
N THR A 339 -0.64 -8.82 -23.31
CA THR A 339 -1.66 -8.60 -24.34
C THR A 339 -2.47 -9.87 -24.61
N ASP A 340 -3.61 -9.74 -25.27
CA ASP A 340 -4.45 -10.91 -25.60
C ASP A 340 -3.73 -11.89 -26.52
N GLU A 341 -2.91 -11.39 -27.46
CA GLU A 341 -2.07 -12.19 -28.35
C GLU A 341 -0.99 -12.94 -27.57
N GLN A 342 -0.34 -12.28 -26.61
CA GLN A 342 0.66 -12.90 -25.75
C GLN A 342 0.04 -14.01 -24.89
N ILE A 343 -1.11 -13.75 -24.26
CA ILE A 343 -1.82 -14.76 -23.46
C ILE A 343 -2.24 -15.93 -24.34
N LYS A 344 -2.76 -15.67 -25.54
CA LYS A 344 -3.11 -16.73 -26.49
C LYS A 344 -1.91 -17.60 -26.83
N SER A 345 -0.75 -17.00 -27.10
CA SER A 345 0.48 -17.76 -27.40
C SER A 345 0.95 -18.63 -26.22
N ILE A 346 0.83 -18.12 -24.98
CA ILE A 346 1.12 -18.88 -23.76
C ILE A 346 0.14 -20.05 -23.65
N VAL A 347 -1.16 -19.82 -23.86
CA VAL A 347 -2.18 -20.87 -23.79
C VAL A 347 -1.95 -21.97 -24.82
N GLU A 348 -1.64 -21.60 -26.07
CA GLU A 348 -1.32 -22.55 -27.12
C GLU A 348 -0.09 -23.40 -26.78
N TYR A 349 0.96 -22.78 -26.23
CA TYR A 349 2.11 -23.51 -25.72
C TYR A 349 1.74 -24.45 -24.57
N VAL A 350 1.03 -23.97 -23.55
CA VAL A 350 0.66 -24.80 -22.40
C VAL A 350 -0.23 -25.97 -22.80
N ARG A 351 -1.15 -25.78 -23.76
CA ARG A 351 -1.99 -26.87 -24.29
C ARG A 351 -1.18 -27.90 -25.09
N SER A 352 0.02 -27.57 -25.55
CA SER A 352 0.92 -28.48 -26.27
C SER A 352 1.84 -29.30 -25.36
N LEU A 353 1.89 -29.01 -24.05
CA LEU A 353 2.62 -29.76 -23.03
C LEU A 353 1.90 -31.06 -22.63
#